data_AF-A0A850M923-F1
#
_entry.id   AF-A0A850M923-F1
#
_cell.length_a   1.000
_cell.length_b   1.000
_cell.length_c   1.000
_cell.angle_alpha   90.00
_cell.angle_beta   90.00
_cell.angle_gamma   90.00
#
_symmetry.space_group_name_H-M   'P 1'
#
loop_
_entity.id
_entity.type
_entity.pdbx_description
1 polymer ?
#
loop_
_entity_poly.entity_id
_entity_poly.type
_entity_poly.pdbx_seq_one_letter_code
_entity_poly.pdbx_strand_id
1 'polypeptide(L)'
;MVVKIGVIKAGNIGISPVIDLLLDERADRENIDTRVVTSGAKLNPEQCVEITKKILEFKPQLIIFLSPNAGLPGPTKAREILAEAKVPTIIISDAPGKKATEDIEAKGQGYLILVADSMIGARRPFLDPVEMALFNANILAVLAITGVIPLVYTEIDKVIDQIERGETPSLPRIVVNKKNAIPAAGFTNPYARNKAMAAHELCKAVAGVNVEGCFKTKGRENYMPIVGAAHEMMREAFLLADQAREIEKYGNTVLRRPHAPDGKVLSKRDFAEKPV
;
A
#
# COMPACT_ATOMS: atom_id res chain seq x y z
N MET A 1 17.08 19.73 2.19
CA MET A 1 16.09 20.55 1.43
C MET A 1 14.73 20.00 1.78
N VAL A 2 13.70 20.81 2.06
CA VAL A 2 12.37 20.24 2.35
C VAL A 2 11.73 19.71 1.05
N VAL A 3 11.52 18.39 0.98
CA VAL A 3 10.89 17.73 -0.16
C VAL A 3 9.36 17.77 0.00
N LYS A 4 8.66 18.40 -0.94
CA LYS A 4 7.20 18.45 -0.95
C LYS A 4 6.63 17.21 -1.61
N ILE A 5 5.80 16.49 -0.88
CA ILE A 5 5.22 15.21 -1.30
C ILE A 5 3.72 15.38 -1.48
N GLY A 6 3.24 15.10 -2.69
CA GLY A 6 1.82 15.09 -3.02
C GLY A 6 1.27 13.68 -3.01
N VAL A 7 0.29 13.40 -2.15
CA VAL A 7 -0.38 12.10 -2.08
C VAL A 7 -1.78 12.20 -2.64
N ILE A 8 -2.06 11.42 -3.69
CA ILE A 8 -3.38 11.33 -4.31
C ILE A 8 -4.00 9.99 -3.92
N LYS A 9 -5.22 9.99 -3.37
CA LYS A 9 -5.96 8.76 -3.05
C LYS A 9 -7.30 8.73 -3.79
N ALA A 10 -7.41 7.87 -4.82
CA ALA A 10 -8.64 7.66 -5.58
C ALA A 10 -9.20 6.26 -5.33
N GLY A 11 -10.33 6.18 -4.63
CA GLY A 11 -10.80 4.90 -4.09
C GLY A 11 -9.94 4.45 -2.91
N ASN A 12 -10.02 3.17 -2.57
CA ASN A 12 -9.34 2.61 -1.42
C ASN A 12 -8.68 1.27 -1.75
N ILE A 13 -7.43 1.13 -1.32
CA ILE A 13 -6.69 -0.12 -1.16
C ILE A 13 -6.20 -0.18 0.30
N GLY A 14 -5.81 -1.36 0.79
CA GLY A 14 -5.50 -1.60 2.19
C GLY A 14 -4.45 -0.65 2.79
N ILE A 15 -3.46 -0.22 2.00
CA ILE A 15 -2.44 0.74 2.46
C ILE A 15 -2.88 2.22 2.42
N SER A 16 -3.93 2.56 1.66
CA SER A 16 -4.40 3.94 1.46
C SER A 16 -4.60 4.74 2.75
N PRO A 17 -5.15 4.18 3.85
CA PRO A 17 -5.40 4.94 5.06
C PRO A 17 -4.14 5.54 5.72
N VAL A 18 -2.97 4.93 5.52
CA VAL A 18 -1.76 5.27 6.31
C VAL A 18 -0.55 5.70 5.49
N ILE A 19 -0.57 5.60 4.16
CA ILE A 19 0.63 5.81 3.31
C ILE A 19 1.41 7.11 3.58
N ASP A 20 0.72 8.22 3.77
CA ASP A 20 1.33 9.52 4.10
C ASP A 20 1.91 9.54 5.52
N LEU A 21 1.21 8.91 6.48
CA LEU A 21 1.65 8.80 7.87
C LEU A 21 2.85 7.85 8.03
N LEU A 22 3.02 6.88 7.13
CA LEU A 22 4.17 5.97 7.14
C LEU A 22 5.49 6.68 6.84
N LEU A 23 5.45 7.83 6.17
CA LEU A 23 6.63 8.61 5.84
C LEU A 23 7.10 9.45 7.04
N ASP A 24 6.22 9.79 7.97
CA ASP A 24 6.53 10.60 9.15
C ASP A 24 5.66 10.16 10.33
N GLU A 25 6.00 9.00 10.89
CA GLU A 25 5.17 8.28 11.85
C GLU A 25 5.03 8.98 13.21
N ARG A 26 5.80 10.04 13.46
CA ARG A 26 5.76 10.87 14.68
C ARG A 26 5.57 12.35 14.41
N ALA A 27 5.37 12.77 13.17
CA ALA A 27 5.30 14.18 12.79
C ALA A 27 6.55 14.98 13.23
N ASP A 28 7.73 14.34 13.19
CA ASP A 28 9.01 14.91 13.65
C ASP A 28 10.08 14.97 12.55
N ARG A 29 9.77 14.54 11.32
CA ARG A 29 10.66 14.74 10.17
C ARG A 29 10.63 16.19 9.69
N GLU A 30 11.80 16.80 9.64
CA GLU A 30 11.96 18.18 9.18
C GLU A 30 12.23 18.27 7.66
N ASN A 31 12.59 17.15 7.02
CA ASN A 31 13.02 17.11 5.62
C ASN A 31 11.90 16.93 4.59
N ILE A 32 10.64 16.79 5.01
CA ILE A 32 9.50 16.62 4.10
C ILE A 32 8.30 17.52 4.45
N ASP A 33 7.48 17.85 3.46
CA ASP A 33 6.18 18.51 3.64
C ASP A 33 5.13 17.79 2.79
N THR A 34 4.21 17.08 3.44
CA THR A 34 3.25 16.20 2.78
C THR A 34 1.86 16.82 2.69
N ARG A 35 1.21 16.73 1.53
CA ARG A 35 -0.22 17.05 1.35
C ARG A 35 -0.96 15.89 0.73
N VAL A 36 -2.15 15.62 1.23
CA VAL A 36 -3.03 14.56 0.74
C VAL A 36 -4.26 15.19 0.09
N VAL A 37 -4.61 14.73 -1.11
CA VAL A 37 -5.91 15.03 -1.74
C VAL A 37 -6.59 13.70 -2.08
N THR A 38 -7.86 13.56 -1.71
CA THR A 38 -8.63 12.33 -1.92
C THR A 38 -10.03 12.59 -2.45
N SER A 39 -10.52 11.68 -3.29
CA SER A 39 -11.91 11.63 -3.76
C SER A 39 -12.78 10.68 -2.91
N GLY A 40 -12.29 10.27 -1.74
CA GLY A 40 -12.89 9.20 -0.94
C GLY A 40 -12.96 7.90 -1.72
N ALA A 41 -14.10 7.22 -1.68
CA ALA A 41 -14.29 5.93 -2.35
C ALA A 41 -14.42 6.02 -3.88
N LYS A 42 -14.59 7.22 -4.47
CA LYS A 42 -14.82 7.38 -5.91
C LYS A 42 -13.50 7.36 -6.67
N LEU A 43 -13.50 6.76 -7.86
CA LEU A 43 -12.35 6.70 -8.77
C LEU A 43 -12.74 6.89 -10.25
N ASN A 44 -13.84 7.60 -10.51
CA ASN A 44 -14.25 7.93 -11.87
C ASN A 44 -13.33 9.02 -12.46
N PRO A 45 -13.27 9.17 -13.79
CA PRO A 45 -12.42 10.18 -14.45
C PRO A 45 -12.55 11.58 -13.88
N GLU A 46 -13.77 12.09 -13.68
CA GLU A 46 -14.01 13.43 -13.12
C GLU A 46 -13.31 13.64 -11.78
N GLN A 47 -13.56 12.75 -10.81
CA GLN A 47 -12.96 12.84 -9.48
C GLN A 47 -11.44 12.69 -9.51
N CYS A 48 -10.91 11.73 -10.29
CA CYS A 48 -9.47 11.54 -10.42
C CYS A 48 -8.78 12.78 -11.03
N VAL A 49 -9.38 13.40 -12.05
CA VAL A 49 -8.85 14.62 -12.67
C VAL A 49 -8.85 15.79 -11.69
N GLU A 50 -9.94 15.98 -10.95
CA GLU A 50 -10.08 17.05 -9.96
C GLU A 50 -8.98 16.99 -8.89
N ILE A 51 -8.85 15.85 -8.21
CA ILE A 51 -7.87 15.69 -7.12
C ILE A 51 -6.44 15.75 -7.63
N THR A 52 -6.19 15.30 -8.86
CA THR A 52 -4.86 15.37 -9.50
C THR A 52 -4.47 16.82 -9.78
N LYS A 53 -5.38 17.62 -10.34
CA LYS A 53 -5.13 19.06 -10.53
C LYS A 53 -4.91 19.77 -9.20
N LYS A 54 -5.71 19.44 -8.19
CA LYS A 54 -5.62 20.07 -6.87
C LYS A 54 -4.29 19.80 -6.19
N ILE A 55 -3.75 18.58 -6.28
CA ILE A 55 -2.43 18.32 -5.69
C ILE A 55 -1.30 19.03 -6.45
N LEU A 56 -1.44 19.25 -7.76
CA LEU A 56 -0.41 19.95 -8.54
C LEU A 56 -0.29 21.44 -8.15
N GLU A 57 -1.35 22.05 -7.62
CA GLU A 57 -1.29 23.42 -7.05
C GLU A 57 -0.26 23.53 -5.91
N PHE A 58 -0.02 22.43 -5.17
CA PHE A 58 0.97 22.37 -4.10
C PHE A 58 2.43 22.40 -4.60
N LYS A 59 2.64 22.19 -5.91
CA LYS A 59 3.96 22.07 -6.56
C LYS A 59 4.83 20.99 -5.89
N PRO A 60 4.36 19.74 -5.78
CA PRO A 60 5.14 18.66 -5.21
C PRO A 60 6.38 18.33 -6.05
N GLN A 61 7.46 17.89 -5.41
CA GLN A 61 8.62 17.29 -6.10
C GLN A 61 8.49 15.76 -6.24
N LEU A 62 7.62 15.13 -5.45
CA LEU A 62 7.27 13.71 -5.57
C LEU A 62 5.76 13.54 -5.45
N ILE A 63 5.18 12.73 -6.32
CA ILE A 63 3.77 12.35 -6.24
C ILE A 63 3.66 10.86 -5.96
N ILE A 64 2.81 10.52 -4.99
CA ILE A 64 2.39 9.15 -4.69
C ILE A 64 0.91 9.05 -5.02
N PHE A 65 0.56 8.24 -6.02
CA PHE A 65 -0.82 8.07 -6.45
C PHE A 65 -1.30 6.65 -6.16
N LEU A 66 -2.34 6.54 -5.33
CA LEU A 66 -2.94 5.29 -4.91
C LEU A 66 -4.33 5.10 -5.53
N SER A 67 -4.55 3.93 -6.11
CA SER A 67 -5.87 3.51 -6.59
C SER A 67 -5.99 1.99 -6.69
N PRO A 68 -7.19 1.41 -6.48
CA PRO A 68 -7.44 0.06 -6.94
C PRO A 68 -7.42 0.05 -8.48
N ASN A 69 -6.73 -0.93 -9.04
CA ASN A 69 -6.50 -1.15 -10.45
C ASN A 69 -6.10 0.13 -11.21
N ALA A 70 -4.79 0.39 -11.26
CA ALA A 70 -4.19 1.54 -11.98
C ALA A 70 -4.54 1.63 -13.48
N GLY A 71 -5.13 0.59 -14.08
CA GLY A 71 -5.61 0.58 -15.46
C GLY A 71 -7.05 1.06 -15.65
N LEU A 72 -7.79 1.36 -14.58
CA LEU A 72 -9.16 1.86 -14.70
C LEU A 72 -9.20 3.27 -15.35
N PRO A 73 -10.33 3.66 -15.96
CA PRO A 73 -10.42 4.93 -16.71
C PRO A 73 -10.00 6.16 -15.91
N GLY A 74 -10.41 6.26 -14.64
CA GLY A 74 -10.03 7.38 -13.77
C GLY A 74 -8.55 7.42 -13.45
N PRO A 75 -7.97 6.34 -12.87
CA PRO A 75 -6.53 6.24 -12.65
C PRO A 75 -5.69 6.49 -13.90
N THR A 76 -6.09 5.97 -15.07
CA THR A 76 -5.39 6.23 -16.34
C THR A 76 -5.36 7.72 -16.67
N LYS A 77 -6.49 8.44 -16.56
CA LYS A 77 -6.55 9.89 -16.79
C LYS A 77 -5.68 10.68 -15.82
N ALA A 78 -5.66 10.31 -14.53
CA ALA A 78 -4.76 10.93 -13.56
C ALA A 78 -3.28 10.72 -13.95
N ARG A 79 -2.89 9.50 -14.34
CA ARG A 79 -1.51 9.21 -14.77
C ARG A 79 -1.08 10.01 -16.00
N GLU A 80 -1.97 10.23 -16.96
CA GLU A 80 -1.72 11.10 -18.12
C GLU A 80 -1.40 12.54 -17.69
N ILE A 81 -2.23 13.13 -16.83
CA ILE A 81 -2.02 14.50 -16.31
C ILE A 81 -0.69 14.60 -15.53
N LEU A 82 -0.38 13.58 -14.72
CA LEU A 82 0.86 13.54 -13.95
C LEU A 82 2.10 13.42 -14.83
N ALA A 83 2.01 12.68 -15.94
CA ALA A 83 3.09 12.58 -16.91
C ALA A 83 3.33 13.92 -17.63
N GLU A 84 2.26 14.63 -18.00
CA GLU A 84 2.33 15.97 -18.59
C GLU A 84 2.95 17.00 -17.63
N ALA A 85 2.66 16.87 -16.33
CA ALA A 85 3.21 17.73 -15.28
C ALA A 85 4.71 17.50 -15.02
N LYS A 86 5.28 16.38 -15.52
CA LYS A 86 6.71 16.00 -15.38
C LYS A 86 7.20 15.96 -13.93
N VAL A 87 6.32 15.63 -12.99
CA VAL A 87 6.68 15.41 -11.58
C VAL A 87 6.96 13.91 -11.38
N PRO A 88 8.10 13.53 -10.75
CA PRO A 88 8.36 12.15 -10.35
C PRO A 88 7.15 11.55 -9.64
N THR A 89 6.62 10.44 -10.18
CA THR A 89 5.35 9.87 -9.72
C THR A 89 5.49 8.37 -9.47
N ILE A 90 5.05 7.92 -8.30
CA ILE A 90 4.99 6.50 -7.92
C ILE A 90 3.51 6.09 -7.85
N ILE A 91 3.13 5.09 -8.64
CA ILE A 91 1.78 4.52 -8.66
C ILE A 91 1.72 3.33 -7.71
N ILE A 92 0.83 3.35 -6.73
CA ILE A 92 0.58 2.22 -5.83
C ILE A 92 -0.80 1.64 -6.14
N SER A 93 -0.84 0.35 -6.46
CA SER A 93 -2.06 -0.34 -6.88
C SER A 93 -2.05 -1.79 -6.43
N ASP A 94 -3.22 -2.39 -6.40
CA ASP A 94 -3.45 -3.84 -6.23
C ASP A 94 -3.08 -4.66 -7.49
N ALA A 95 -3.21 -6.00 -7.38
CA ALA A 95 -2.79 -6.95 -8.41
C ALA A 95 -3.31 -6.69 -9.85
N PRO A 96 -4.57 -6.27 -10.09
CA PRO A 96 -5.03 -5.87 -11.43
C PRO A 96 -4.19 -4.77 -12.10
N GLY A 97 -3.58 -3.89 -11.31
CA GLY A 97 -2.71 -2.81 -11.80
C GLY A 97 -1.50 -3.27 -12.60
N LYS A 98 -1.13 -4.57 -12.52
CA LYS A 98 -0.09 -5.17 -13.38
C LYS A 98 -0.33 -4.95 -14.88
N LYS A 99 -1.60 -4.88 -15.31
CA LYS A 99 -1.93 -4.68 -16.72
C LYS A 99 -1.55 -3.28 -17.24
N ALA A 100 -1.31 -2.34 -16.33
CA ALA A 100 -0.95 -0.97 -16.67
C ALA A 100 0.56 -0.70 -16.57
N THR A 101 1.39 -1.65 -16.12
CA THR A 101 2.81 -1.37 -15.83
C THR A 101 3.59 -0.90 -17.05
N GLU A 102 3.38 -1.49 -18.22
CA GLU A 102 4.03 -1.05 -19.46
C GLU A 102 3.69 0.41 -19.80
N ASP A 103 2.42 0.79 -19.66
CA ASP A 103 1.96 2.15 -19.89
C ASP A 103 2.43 3.14 -18.80
N ILE A 104 2.57 2.69 -17.55
CA ILE A 104 3.16 3.47 -16.45
C ILE A 104 4.65 3.76 -16.77
N GLU A 105 5.40 2.75 -17.21
CA GLU A 105 6.81 2.90 -17.56
C GLU A 105 7.02 3.79 -18.78
N ALA A 106 6.18 3.65 -19.81
CA ALA A 106 6.21 4.49 -21.00
C ALA A 106 5.97 5.98 -20.68
N LYS A 107 5.20 6.26 -19.62
CA LYS A 107 4.98 7.63 -19.10
C LYS A 107 6.10 8.13 -18.18
N GLY A 108 7.18 7.35 -17.98
CA GLY A 108 8.29 7.70 -17.10
C GLY A 108 7.95 7.63 -15.61
N GLN A 109 6.89 6.91 -15.23
CA GLN A 109 6.43 6.78 -13.85
C GLN A 109 6.94 5.48 -13.21
N GLY A 110 7.00 5.44 -11.88
CA GLY A 110 7.27 4.24 -11.11
C GLY A 110 5.98 3.55 -10.65
N TYR A 111 6.11 2.33 -10.17
CA TYR A 111 5.01 1.61 -9.53
C TYR A 111 5.45 0.66 -8.40
N LEU A 112 4.52 0.48 -7.46
CA LEU A 112 4.51 -0.55 -6.44
C LEU A 112 3.19 -1.31 -6.53
N ILE A 113 3.21 -2.48 -7.16
CA ILE A 113 2.00 -3.32 -7.31
C ILE A 113 1.90 -4.33 -6.17
N LEU A 114 0.97 -4.10 -5.26
CA LEU A 114 0.80 -4.86 -4.02
C LEU A 114 -0.12 -6.07 -4.27
N VAL A 115 0.46 -7.25 -4.51
CA VAL A 115 -0.37 -8.41 -4.90
C VAL A 115 -1.20 -8.98 -3.74
N ALA A 116 -0.82 -8.70 -2.50
CA ALA A 116 -1.57 -9.09 -1.30
C ALA A 116 -2.62 -8.04 -0.90
N ASP A 117 -2.65 -6.86 -1.53
CA ASP A 117 -3.69 -5.86 -1.28
C ASP A 117 -4.96 -6.25 -2.05
N SER A 118 -5.70 -7.20 -1.48
CA SER A 118 -6.82 -7.87 -2.13
C SER A 118 -8.08 -7.02 -2.18
N MET A 119 -8.80 -7.13 -3.30
CA MET A 119 -10.15 -6.59 -3.43
C MET A 119 -11.10 -7.16 -2.38
N ILE A 120 -11.95 -6.31 -1.83
CA ILE A 120 -13.01 -6.62 -0.87
C ILE A 120 -14.28 -7.19 -1.54
N GLY A 121 -15.08 -7.96 -0.80
CA GLY A 121 -16.38 -8.49 -1.23
C GLY A 121 -17.48 -7.44 -1.33
N ALA A 122 -17.41 -6.54 -2.31
CA ALA A 122 -18.31 -5.39 -2.48
C ALA A 122 -19.72 -5.74 -3.01
N ARG A 123 -20.48 -6.55 -2.26
CA ARG A 123 -21.90 -6.85 -2.52
C ARG A 123 -22.80 -6.11 -1.53
N ARG A 124 -23.79 -5.37 -2.05
CA ARG A 124 -24.72 -4.55 -1.25
C ARG A 124 -25.37 -5.27 -0.05
N PRO A 125 -25.81 -6.54 -0.15
CA PRO A 125 -26.45 -7.21 0.98
C PRO A 125 -25.48 -7.70 2.06
N PHE A 126 -24.17 -7.59 1.85
CA PHE A 126 -23.13 -8.08 2.75
C PHE A 126 -22.26 -6.95 3.28
N LEU A 127 -21.72 -6.13 2.39
CA LEU A 127 -20.72 -5.13 2.72
C LEU A 127 -21.36 -3.82 3.18
N ASP A 128 -21.64 -3.72 4.46
CA ASP A 128 -22.02 -2.49 5.13
C ASP A 128 -20.75 -1.69 5.57
N PRO A 129 -20.90 -0.49 6.14
CA PRO A 129 -19.76 0.29 6.62
C PRO A 129 -18.92 -0.42 7.68
N VAL A 130 -19.53 -1.24 8.55
CA VAL A 130 -18.80 -1.96 9.61
C VAL A 130 -17.93 -3.06 9.00
N GLU A 131 -18.50 -3.90 8.14
CA GLU A 131 -17.77 -4.98 7.49
C GLU A 131 -16.64 -4.43 6.60
N MET A 132 -16.90 -3.31 5.92
CA MET A 132 -15.87 -2.59 5.16
C MET A 132 -14.70 -2.18 6.05
N ALA A 133 -14.97 -1.62 7.24
CA ALA A 133 -13.92 -1.21 8.17
C ALA A 133 -13.14 -2.41 8.73
N LEU A 134 -13.82 -3.49 9.12
CA LEU A 134 -13.19 -4.70 9.66
C LEU A 134 -12.25 -5.36 8.64
N PHE A 135 -12.68 -5.48 7.39
CA PHE A 135 -11.83 -6.00 6.33
C PHE A 135 -10.57 -5.14 6.13
N ASN A 136 -10.74 -3.81 6.10
CA ASN A 136 -9.62 -2.88 5.93
C ASN A 136 -8.66 -2.87 7.13
N ALA A 137 -9.15 -3.08 8.35
CA ALA A 137 -8.29 -3.24 9.52
C ALA A 137 -7.44 -4.52 9.43
N ASN A 138 -8.06 -5.65 9.07
CA ASN A 138 -7.36 -6.93 8.92
C ASN A 138 -6.30 -6.87 7.83
N ILE A 139 -6.65 -6.38 6.63
CA ILE A 139 -5.71 -6.31 5.52
C ILE A 139 -4.54 -5.36 5.85
N LEU A 140 -4.81 -4.21 6.46
CA LEU A 140 -3.76 -3.27 6.86
C LEU A 140 -2.75 -3.93 7.82
N ALA A 141 -3.24 -4.68 8.81
CA ALA A 141 -2.40 -5.43 9.74
C ALA A 141 -1.56 -6.49 9.02
N VAL A 142 -2.15 -7.24 8.07
CA VAL A 142 -1.41 -8.21 7.26
C VAL A 142 -0.32 -7.53 6.43
N LEU A 143 -0.62 -6.45 5.72
CA LEU A 143 0.36 -5.72 4.90
C LEU A 143 1.50 -5.13 5.77
N ALA A 144 1.19 -4.67 6.97
CA ALA A 144 2.16 -4.16 7.94
C ALA A 144 3.14 -5.25 8.39
N ILE A 145 2.61 -6.38 8.86
CA ILE A 145 3.41 -7.43 9.49
C ILE A 145 4.18 -8.25 8.45
N THR A 146 3.58 -8.51 7.29
CA THR A 146 4.19 -9.36 6.25
C THR A 146 5.24 -8.63 5.40
N GLY A 147 5.56 -7.38 5.73
CA GLY A 147 6.66 -6.64 5.12
C GLY A 147 6.31 -5.91 3.84
N VAL A 148 5.03 -5.85 3.45
CA VAL A 148 4.57 -5.04 2.31
C VAL A 148 4.78 -3.57 2.60
N ILE A 149 4.27 -3.08 3.74
CA ILE A 149 4.45 -1.68 4.16
C ILE A 149 5.93 -1.32 4.35
N PRO A 150 6.76 -2.12 5.07
CA PRO A 150 8.20 -1.93 5.12
C PRO A 150 8.88 -1.74 3.78
N LEU A 151 8.53 -2.56 2.79
CA LEU A 151 9.08 -2.41 1.44
C LEU A 151 8.60 -1.10 0.79
N VAL A 152 7.32 -0.77 0.91
CA VAL A 152 6.74 0.43 0.28
C VAL A 152 7.39 1.72 0.77
N TYR A 153 7.42 1.98 2.09
CA TYR A 153 7.99 3.24 2.57
C TYR A 153 9.50 3.30 2.28
N THR A 154 10.23 2.19 2.41
CA THR A 154 11.68 2.17 2.13
C THR A 154 11.99 2.53 0.68
N GLU A 155 11.18 2.09 -0.29
CA GLU A 155 11.35 2.47 -1.70
C GLU A 155 10.97 3.92 -1.96
N ILE A 156 10.01 4.47 -1.21
CA ILE A 156 9.66 5.89 -1.28
C ILE A 156 10.77 6.75 -0.67
N ASP A 157 11.32 6.38 0.48
CA ASP A 157 12.42 7.11 1.13
C ASP A 157 13.66 7.19 0.24
N LYS A 158 14.01 6.11 -0.47
CA LYS A 158 15.10 6.17 -1.46
C LYS A 158 14.90 7.25 -2.51
N VAL A 159 13.66 7.44 -2.97
CA VAL A 159 13.31 8.48 -3.94
C VAL A 159 13.36 9.86 -3.29
N ILE A 160 12.87 10.00 -2.05
CA ILE A 160 12.97 11.24 -1.28
C ILE A 160 14.44 11.65 -1.10
N ASP A 161 15.31 10.71 -0.71
CA ASP A 161 16.74 10.95 -0.51
C ASP A 161 17.43 11.44 -1.79
N GLN A 162 17.09 10.87 -2.94
CA GLN A 162 17.62 11.29 -4.25
C GLN A 162 17.17 12.72 -4.59
N ILE A 163 15.89 13.02 -4.39
CA ILE A 163 15.35 14.37 -4.63
C ILE A 163 16.01 15.39 -3.69
N GLU A 164 16.20 15.04 -2.42
CA GLU A 164 16.85 15.91 -1.44
C GLU A 164 18.31 16.23 -1.83
N ARG A 165 19.02 15.25 -2.42
CA ARG A 165 20.37 15.44 -2.99
C ARG A 165 20.38 16.19 -4.33
N GLY A 166 19.22 16.57 -4.88
CA GLY A 166 19.11 17.23 -6.17
C GLY A 166 19.35 16.30 -7.37
N GLU A 167 19.27 14.99 -7.16
CA GLU A 167 19.43 13.98 -8.20
C GLU A 167 18.13 13.75 -8.96
N THR A 168 18.22 13.26 -10.20
CA THR A 168 17.05 12.69 -10.89
C THR A 168 16.70 11.37 -10.22
N PRO A 169 15.51 11.22 -9.60
CA PRO A 169 15.20 10.02 -8.85
C PRO A 169 15.02 8.79 -9.74
N SER A 170 15.50 7.65 -9.28
CA SER A 170 15.20 6.34 -9.85
C SER A 170 13.90 5.84 -9.24
N LEU A 171 12.83 5.84 -10.05
CA LEU A 171 11.51 5.44 -9.59
C LEU A 171 11.38 3.90 -9.48
N PRO A 172 10.77 3.37 -8.41
CA PRO A 172 10.62 1.92 -8.24
C PRO A 172 9.74 1.32 -9.33
N ARG A 173 10.03 0.08 -9.74
CA ARG A 173 9.23 -0.72 -10.67
C ARG A 173 9.06 -2.11 -10.11
N ILE A 174 8.26 -2.22 -9.05
CA ILE A 174 8.23 -3.43 -8.21
C ILE A 174 6.83 -4.01 -8.14
N VAL A 175 6.73 -5.29 -8.47
CA VAL A 175 5.60 -6.13 -8.06
C VAL A 175 5.89 -6.68 -6.68
N VAL A 176 5.26 -6.11 -5.66
CA VAL A 176 5.41 -6.51 -4.27
C VAL A 176 4.68 -7.83 -4.05
N ASN A 177 5.43 -8.87 -3.70
CA ASN A 177 4.98 -10.24 -3.50
C ASN A 177 5.75 -10.90 -2.35
N LYS A 178 5.41 -12.13 -1.96
CA LYS A 178 6.06 -12.79 -0.82
C LYS A 178 7.59 -12.87 -0.91
N LYS A 179 8.17 -12.93 -2.12
CA LYS A 179 9.62 -13.04 -2.31
C LYS A 179 10.38 -11.78 -1.90
N ASN A 180 9.77 -10.59 -1.99
CA ASN A 180 10.40 -9.33 -1.60
C ASN A 180 9.78 -8.73 -0.31
N ALA A 181 8.48 -8.91 -0.07
CA ALA A 181 7.82 -8.45 1.15
C ALA A 181 8.32 -9.20 2.40
N ILE A 182 8.37 -10.54 2.37
CA ILE A 182 8.73 -11.32 3.56
C ILE A 182 10.18 -11.04 4.02
N PRO A 183 11.19 -10.94 3.13
CA PRO A 183 12.51 -10.46 3.53
C PRO A 183 12.49 -9.03 4.10
N ALA A 184 11.68 -8.13 3.52
CA ALA A 184 11.56 -6.75 4.01
C ALA A 184 10.96 -6.66 5.42
N ALA A 185 10.15 -7.63 5.86
CA ALA A 185 9.68 -7.72 7.24
C ALA A 185 10.80 -8.03 8.25
N GLY A 186 11.87 -8.70 7.80
CA GLY A 186 13.06 -8.95 8.61
C GLY A 186 12.85 -9.90 9.78
N PHE A 187 11.99 -10.91 9.64
CA PHE A 187 11.81 -11.97 10.65
C PHE A 187 13.12 -12.70 10.94
N THR A 188 13.41 -12.91 12.22
CA THR A 188 14.56 -13.71 12.68
C THR A 188 14.16 -15.16 12.92
N ASN A 189 12.95 -15.40 13.43
CA ASN A 189 12.44 -16.73 13.68
C ASN A 189 11.88 -17.35 12.38
N PRO A 190 12.31 -18.57 12.01
CA PRO A 190 11.87 -19.20 10.77
C PRO A 190 10.36 -19.53 10.76
N TYR A 191 9.75 -19.84 11.91
CA TYR A 191 8.31 -20.08 12.00
C TYR A 191 7.49 -18.80 11.90
N ALA A 192 7.98 -17.69 12.47
CA ALA A 192 7.38 -16.37 12.26
C ALA A 192 7.38 -16.04 10.76
N ARG A 193 8.54 -16.22 10.10
CA ARG A 193 8.68 -16.03 8.65
C ARG A 193 7.68 -16.89 7.86
N ASN A 194 7.55 -18.18 8.20
CA ASN A 194 6.63 -19.09 7.52
C ASN A 194 5.16 -18.69 7.70
N LYS A 195 4.77 -18.29 8.91
CA LYS A 195 3.42 -17.79 9.19
C LYS A 195 3.11 -16.51 8.44
N ALA A 196 4.05 -15.57 8.40
CA ALA A 196 3.91 -14.34 7.60
C ALA A 196 3.80 -14.64 6.10
N MET A 197 4.57 -15.61 5.59
CA MET A 197 4.46 -16.04 4.20
C MET A 197 3.09 -16.66 3.90
N ALA A 198 2.56 -17.49 4.81
CA ALA A 198 1.22 -18.07 4.69
C ALA A 198 0.13 -16.98 4.73
N ALA A 199 0.23 -16.04 5.67
CA ALA A 199 -0.67 -14.89 5.76
C ALA A 199 -0.69 -14.06 4.47
N HIS A 200 0.48 -13.74 3.90
CA HIS A 200 0.58 -13.01 2.64
C HIS A 200 -0.09 -13.76 1.49
N GLU A 201 0.13 -15.07 1.37
CA GLU A 201 -0.49 -15.86 0.28
C GLU A 201 -2.00 -16.02 0.45
N LEU A 202 -2.48 -16.18 1.70
CA LEU A 202 -3.91 -16.22 1.98
C LEU A 202 -4.58 -14.89 1.65
N CYS A 203 -3.98 -13.78 2.11
CA CYS A 203 -4.41 -12.41 1.81
C CYS A 203 -4.48 -12.17 0.29
N LYS A 204 -3.45 -12.57 -0.47
CA LYS A 204 -3.47 -12.54 -1.94
C LYS A 204 -4.61 -13.37 -2.55
N ALA A 205 -4.88 -14.56 -2.01
CA ALA A 205 -5.92 -15.46 -2.53
C ALA A 205 -7.34 -14.92 -2.35
N VAL A 206 -7.59 -14.12 -1.31
CA VAL A 206 -8.89 -13.45 -1.04
C VAL A 206 -9.42 -12.71 -2.27
N ALA A 207 -8.54 -12.06 -3.06
CA ALA A 207 -8.94 -11.34 -4.25
C ALA A 207 -9.64 -12.24 -5.29
N GLY A 208 -9.19 -13.49 -5.46
CA GLY A 208 -9.79 -14.44 -6.39
C GLY A 208 -11.20 -14.84 -5.98
N VAL A 209 -11.39 -15.10 -4.69
CA VAL A 209 -12.69 -15.47 -4.10
C VAL A 209 -13.67 -14.30 -4.17
N ASN A 210 -13.23 -13.09 -3.87
CA ASN A 210 -14.06 -11.89 -4.01
C ASN A 210 -14.42 -11.60 -5.48
N VAL A 211 -13.50 -11.80 -6.43
CA VAL A 211 -13.82 -11.67 -7.86
C VAL A 211 -14.89 -12.67 -8.30
N GLU A 212 -14.83 -13.91 -7.82
CA GLU A 212 -15.87 -14.91 -8.05
C GLU A 212 -17.23 -14.45 -7.51
N GLY A 213 -17.30 -14.12 -6.22
CA GLY A 213 -18.55 -13.70 -5.57
C GLY A 213 -19.11 -12.38 -6.10
N CYS A 214 -18.27 -11.41 -6.44
CA CYS A 214 -18.70 -10.09 -6.92
C CYS A 214 -19.09 -10.06 -8.40
N PHE A 215 -18.40 -10.81 -9.26
CA PHE A 215 -18.51 -10.62 -10.71
C PHE A 215 -18.89 -11.87 -11.51
N LYS A 216 -18.62 -13.08 -11.01
CA LYS A 216 -18.84 -14.32 -11.76
C LYS A 216 -20.11 -15.06 -11.33
N THR A 217 -20.36 -15.15 -10.03
CA THR A 217 -21.47 -15.92 -9.47
C THR A 217 -22.78 -15.11 -9.44
N LYS A 218 -23.86 -15.73 -9.91
CA LYS A 218 -25.22 -15.17 -9.93
C LYS A 218 -26.11 -15.87 -8.91
N GLY A 219 -27.18 -15.21 -8.47
CA GLY A 219 -28.06 -15.69 -7.40
C GLY A 219 -27.51 -15.32 -6.02
N ARG A 220 -28.34 -14.69 -5.19
CA ARG A 220 -27.91 -14.14 -3.89
C ARG A 220 -27.47 -15.26 -2.95
N GLU A 221 -28.24 -16.33 -2.93
CA GLU A 221 -27.98 -17.58 -2.23
C GLU A 221 -26.63 -18.21 -2.58
N ASN A 222 -26.11 -17.96 -3.79
CA ASN A 222 -24.84 -18.54 -4.24
C ASN A 222 -23.65 -17.62 -3.96
N TYR A 223 -23.77 -16.30 -4.19
CA TYR A 223 -22.63 -15.39 -4.00
C TYR A 223 -22.42 -14.97 -2.55
N MET A 224 -23.47 -14.95 -1.71
CA MET A 224 -23.37 -14.51 -0.32
C MET A 224 -22.38 -15.36 0.50
N PRO A 225 -22.43 -16.71 0.46
CA PRO A 225 -21.44 -17.53 1.13
C PRO A 225 -20.00 -17.29 0.64
N ILE A 226 -19.82 -16.99 -0.65
CA ILE A 226 -18.50 -16.76 -1.25
C ILE A 226 -17.87 -15.47 -0.72
N VAL A 227 -18.59 -14.35 -0.73
CA VAL A 227 -18.06 -13.08 -0.23
C VAL A 227 -17.86 -13.10 1.30
N GLY A 228 -18.72 -13.80 2.04
CA GLY A 228 -18.52 -14.02 3.47
C GLY A 228 -17.26 -14.85 3.76
N ALA A 229 -17.07 -15.98 3.06
CA ALA A 229 -15.88 -16.82 3.20
C ALA A 229 -14.59 -16.07 2.86
N ALA A 230 -14.61 -15.17 1.87
CA ALA A 230 -13.45 -14.35 1.53
C ALA A 230 -13.03 -13.40 2.67
N HIS A 231 -13.97 -12.89 3.46
CA HIS A 231 -13.68 -12.05 4.63
C HIS A 231 -13.17 -12.87 5.81
N GLU A 232 -13.69 -14.08 6.03
CA GLU A 232 -13.13 -15.02 7.00
C GLU A 232 -11.68 -15.41 6.65
N MET A 233 -11.39 -15.63 5.36
CA MET A 233 -10.01 -15.85 4.90
C MET A 233 -9.09 -14.66 5.21
N MET A 234 -9.56 -13.43 5.06
CA MET A 234 -8.79 -12.23 5.43
C MET A 234 -8.54 -12.17 6.93
N ARG A 235 -9.54 -12.51 7.75
CA ARG A 235 -9.40 -12.60 9.20
C ARG A 235 -8.36 -13.64 9.62
N GLU A 236 -8.38 -14.83 9.02
CA GLU A 236 -7.39 -15.87 9.29
C GLU A 236 -5.98 -15.48 8.81
N ALA A 237 -5.87 -14.74 7.70
CA ALA A 237 -4.59 -14.17 7.27
C ALA A 237 -4.05 -13.19 8.33
N PHE A 238 -4.89 -12.34 8.90
CA PHE A 238 -4.53 -11.47 10.01
C PHE A 238 -4.05 -12.28 11.22
N LEU A 239 -4.79 -13.30 11.67
CA LEU A 239 -4.38 -14.11 12.84
C LEU A 239 -3.02 -14.80 12.63
N LEU A 240 -2.74 -15.30 11.43
CA LEU A 240 -1.41 -15.84 11.09
C LEU A 240 -0.31 -14.78 11.14
N ALA A 241 -0.59 -13.58 10.63
CA ALA A 241 0.34 -12.47 10.68
C ALA A 241 0.60 -12.03 12.13
N ASP A 242 -0.44 -11.88 12.93
CA ASP A 242 -0.33 -11.52 14.35
C ASP A 242 0.51 -12.54 15.12
N GLN A 243 0.26 -13.83 14.94
CA GLN A 243 1.11 -14.89 15.50
C GLN A 243 2.59 -14.76 15.08
N ALA A 244 2.87 -14.41 13.83
CA ALA A 244 4.24 -14.16 13.39
C ALA A 244 4.88 -12.99 14.14
N ARG A 245 4.11 -11.92 14.38
CA ARG A 245 4.57 -10.75 15.14
C ARG A 245 4.82 -11.09 16.61
N GLU A 246 3.92 -11.85 17.23
CA GLU A 246 4.08 -12.29 18.63
C GLU A 246 5.30 -13.17 18.82
N ILE A 247 5.61 -14.07 17.87
CA ILE A 247 6.83 -14.89 17.95
C ILE A 247 8.09 -14.02 17.99
N GLU A 248 8.18 -12.96 17.17
CA GLU A 248 9.33 -12.03 17.24
C GLU A 248 9.33 -11.22 18.55
N LYS A 249 8.16 -10.89 19.12
CA LYS A 249 8.07 -10.21 20.42
C LYS A 249 8.58 -11.11 21.54
N TYR A 250 8.15 -12.37 21.59
CA TYR A 250 8.65 -13.34 22.57
C TYR A 250 10.16 -13.58 22.45
N GLY A 251 10.71 -13.45 21.24
CA GLY A 251 12.16 -13.51 21.00
C GLY A 251 12.91 -12.20 21.26
N ASN A 252 12.25 -11.09 21.61
CA ASN A 252 12.83 -9.75 21.68
C ASN A 252 13.60 -9.35 20.39
N THR A 253 13.10 -9.78 19.22
CA THR A 253 13.79 -9.66 17.94
C THR A 253 13.04 -8.83 16.90
N VAL A 254 11.93 -8.22 17.30
CA VAL A 254 11.08 -7.35 16.48
C VAL A 254 11.90 -6.26 15.78
N LEU A 255 12.01 -6.34 14.45
CA LEU A 255 12.60 -5.26 13.67
C LEU A 255 11.72 -4.00 13.75
N ARG A 256 12.36 -2.87 14.04
CA ARG A 256 11.78 -1.53 14.00
C ARG A 256 12.71 -0.62 13.23
N ARG A 257 12.13 0.24 12.39
CA ARG A 257 12.88 1.19 11.56
C ARG A 257 12.23 2.58 11.61
N PRO A 258 12.37 3.31 12.72
CA PRO A 258 11.84 4.66 12.81
C PRO A 258 12.65 5.63 11.95
N HIS A 259 12.02 6.69 11.46
CA HIS A 259 12.75 7.82 10.89
C HIS A 259 13.42 8.63 12.01
N ALA A 260 14.58 9.22 11.76
CA ALA A 260 15.13 10.29 12.56
C ALA A 260 14.56 11.66 12.09
N PRO A 261 14.73 12.75 12.85
CA PRO A 261 14.24 14.08 12.44
C PRO A 261 14.80 14.57 11.09
N ASP A 262 16.02 14.15 10.74
CA ASP A 262 16.64 14.45 9.45
C ASP A 262 16.15 13.54 8.30
N GLY A 263 15.22 12.62 8.58
CA GLY A 263 14.66 11.67 7.62
C GLY A 263 15.44 10.36 7.46
N LYS A 264 16.60 10.19 8.11
CA LYS A 264 17.34 8.93 8.06
C LYS A 264 16.51 7.79 8.67
N VAL A 265 16.36 6.69 7.94
CA VAL A 265 15.75 5.47 8.48
C VAL A 265 16.74 4.77 9.43
N LEU A 266 16.41 4.72 10.71
CA LEU A 266 17.19 4.02 11.74
C LEU A 266 16.77 2.54 11.83
N SER A 267 17.45 1.74 12.66
CA SER A 267 17.12 0.34 12.87
C SER A 267 17.37 -0.13 14.30
N LYS A 268 16.51 -1.00 14.83
CA LYS A 268 16.72 -1.76 16.08
C LYS A 268 15.93 -3.06 16.10
N ARG A 269 16.31 -3.97 17.02
CA ARG A 269 15.56 -5.19 17.31
C ARG A 269 15.21 -5.34 18.78
N ASP A 270 16.20 -5.23 19.66
CA ASP A 270 15.98 -5.31 21.09
C ASP A 270 15.02 -4.19 21.53
N PHE A 271 14.01 -4.54 22.31
CA PHE A 271 12.99 -3.61 22.77
C PHE A 271 13.56 -2.40 23.52
N ALA A 272 14.59 -2.57 24.34
CA ALA A 272 15.18 -1.53 25.17
C ALA A 272 16.27 -0.69 24.47
N GLU A 273 16.86 -1.20 23.39
CA GLU A 273 17.96 -0.50 22.68
C GLU A 273 17.51 0.80 21.99
N LYS A 274 18.43 1.73 21.78
CA LYS A 274 18.16 2.89 20.92
C LYS A 274 18.29 2.48 19.45
N PRO A 275 17.44 3.01 18.54
CA PRO A 275 17.62 2.81 17.11
C PRO A 275 18.89 3.51 16.63
N VAL A 276 19.62 2.89 15.70
CA VAL A 276 20.89 3.37 15.12
C VAL A 276 20.83 3.51 13.60
#